data_AF-A0A839SJM7-F1
#
_entry.id   AF-A0A839SJM7-F1
#
_cell.length_a   1.000
_cell.length_b   1.000
_cell.length_c   1.000
_cell.angle_alpha   90.00
_cell.angle_beta   90.00
_cell.angle_gamma   90.00
#
_symmetry.space_group_name_H-M   'P 1'
#
loop_
_entity.id
_entity.type
_entity.pdbx_description
1 polymer ?
#
loop_
_entity_poly.entity_id
_entity_poly.type
_entity_poly.pdbx_seq_one_letter_code
_entity_poly.pdbx_strand_id
1 'polypeptide(L)' 'MKSPAKDKTKANSPGKTSDDTLRTLKHDINNQLSNILLALEQLRYEIPDASEDCTFYLESISLSTKKINALLKETE' A
#
# COMPACT_ATOMS: atom_id res chain seq x y z
N MET A 1 37.89 -33.18 -28.04
CA MET A 1 36.54 -33.19 -28.65
C MET A 1 35.76 -34.33 -28.00
N LYS A 2 34.59 -34.21 -27.36
CA LYS A 2 33.63 -33.13 -27.09
C LYS A 2 33.13 -33.35 -25.65
N SER A 3 33.01 -32.27 -24.88
CA SER A 3 32.23 -32.25 -23.65
C SER A 3 30.75 -32.09 -24.02
N PRO A 4 29.82 -32.94 -23.54
CA PRO A 4 28.39 -32.65 -23.67
C PRO A 4 27.89 -31.98 -22.40
N ALA A 5 27.47 -30.72 -22.57
CA ALA A 5 26.63 -30.00 -21.65
C ALA A 5 25.36 -30.80 -21.31
N LYS A 6 25.05 -30.90 -20.02
CA LYS A 6 23.69 -31.12 -19.50
C LYS A 6 23.58 -30.20 -18.30
N ASP A 7 23.00 -29.02 -18.49
CA ASP A 7 21.57 -28.76 -18.54
C ASP A 7 21.28 -28.03 -17.23
N LYS A 8 20.95 -26.74 -17.40
CA LYS A 8 20.72 -25.82 -16.30
C LYS A 8 19.37 -26.18 -15.71
N THR A 9 19.33 -27.07 -14.72
CA THR A 9 18.23 -27.12 -13.75
C THR A 9 18.29 -25.82 -12.95
N LYS A 10 17.71 -24.77 -13.54
CA LYS A 10 17.37 -23.52 -12.88
C LYS A 10 16.37 -23.90 -11.79
N ALA A 11 16.89 -24.08 -10.58
CA ALA A 11 16.13 -24.38 -9.40
C ALA A 11 14.96 -23.39 -9.31
N ASN A 12 13.77 -23.99 -9.23
CA ASN A 12 12.48 -23.39 -9.03
C ASN A 12 12.59 -22.19 -8.08
N SER A 13 12.34 -20.98 -8.58
CA SER A 13 12.12 -19.83 -7.70
C SER A 13 10.98 -20.24 -6.75
N PRO A 14 11.12 -20.12 -5.42
CA PRO A 14 10.03 -20.47 -4.51
C PRO A 14 8.84 -19.59 -4.91
N GLY A 15 7.82 -20.22 -5.50
CA GLY A 15 6.64 -19.53 -5.99
C GLY A 15 6.01 -18.80 -4.81
N LYS A 16 5.82 -17.48 -4.95
CA LYS A 16 5.13 -16.64 -3.98
C LYS A 16 3.84 -17.36 -3.55
N THR A 17 3.71 -17.66 -2.27
CA THR A 17 2.46 -18.25 -1.76
C THR A 17 1.33 -17.24 -1.91
N SER A 18 0.08 -17.69 -1.90
CA SER A 18 -1.09 -16.80 -1.88
C SER A 18 -1.03 -15.84 -0.68
N ASP A 19 -0.50 -16.33 0.45
CA ASP A 19 -0.30 -15.57 1.68
C ASP A 19 0.76 -14.45 1.51
N ASP A 20 1.90 -14.77 0.86
CA ASP A 20 2.91 -13.76 0.53
C ASP A 20 2.37 -12.67 -0.42
N THR A 21 1.46 -13.06 -1.32
CA THR A 21 0.82 -12.13 -2.26
C THR A 21 -0.13 -11.18 -1.53
N LEU A 22 -0.96 -11.71 -0.62
CA LEU A 22 -1.86 -10.90 0.20
C LEU A 22 -1.09 -9.98 1.15
N ARG A 23 -0.01 -10.46 1.77
CA ARG A 23 0.87 -9.65 2.62
C ARG A 23 1.52 -8.50 1.84
N THR A 24 1.98 -8.78 0.61
CA THR A 24 2.54 -7.73 -0.26
C THR A 24 1.48 -6.69 -0.60
N LEU A 25 0.28 -7.13 -1.01
CA LEU A 25 -0.82 -6.22 -1.34
C LEU A 25 -1.21 -5.34 -0.14
N LYS A 26 -1.32 -5.91 1.06
CA LYS A 26 -1.62 -5.16 2.28
C LYS A 26 -0.56 -4.10 2.57
N HIS A 27 0.72 -4.46 2.46
CA HIS A 27 1.82 -3.51 2.62
C HIS A 27 1.69 -2.34 1.63
N ASP A 28 1.43 -2.64 0.36
CA ASP A 28 1.32 -1.61 -0.68
C ASP A 28 0.12 -0.69 -0.43
N ILE A 29 -1.02 -1.22 -0.01
CA ILE A 29 -2.18 -0.42 0.38
C ILE A 29 -1.85 0.45 1.60
N ASN A 30 -1.25 -0.10 2.65
CA ASN A 30 -0.84 0.67 3.83
C ASN A 30 0.10 1.83 3.49
N ASN A 31 1.01 1.62 2.54
CA ASN A 31 1.90 2.66 2.03
C ASN A 31 1.10 3.77 1.32
N GLN A 32 0.14 3.43 0.46
CA GLN A 32 -0.72 4.42 -0.19
C GLN A 32 -1.57 5.22 0.81
N LEU A 33 -2.16 4.54 1.81
CA LEU A 33 -2.94 5.21 2.86
C LEU A 33 -2.08 6.18 3.67
N SER A 34 -0.83 5.81 3.95
CA SER A 34 0.14 6.67 4.66
C SER A 34 0.49 7.91 3.83
N ASN A 35 0.71 7.73 2.52
CA ASN A 35 0.98 8.84 1.60
C ASN A 35 -0.21 9.79 1.47
N ILE A 36 -1.44 9.27 1.43
CA ILE A 36 -2.67 10.08 1.40
C ILE A 36 -2.77 10.93 2.68
N LEU A 37 -2.59 10.33 3.86
CA LEU A 37 -2.64 11.08 5.11
C LEU A 37 -1.59 12.18 5.14
N LEU A 38 -0.34 11.88 4.73
CA LEU A 38 0.71 12.89 4.66
C LEU A 38 0.33 14.05 3.72
N ALA A 39 -0.18 13.76 2.53
CA ALA A 39 -0.63 14.78 1.59
C ALA A 39 -1.76 15.64 2.16
N LEU A 40 -2.73 15.05 2.88
CA LEU A 40 -3.79 15.79 3.54
C LEU A 40 -3.25 16.74 4.62
N GLU A 41 -2.27 16.31 5.43
CA GLU A 41 -1.66 17.18 6.44
C GLU A 41 -0.90 18.34 5.81
N GLN A 42 -0.16 18.11 4.72
CA GLN A 42 0.50 19.19 3.97
C GLN A 42 -0.52 20.16 3.38
N LEU A 43 -1.60 19.65 2.79
CA LEU A 43 -2.64 20.48 2.20
C LEU A 43 -3.36 21.34 3.24
N ARG A 44 -3.60 20.81 4.44
CA ARG A 44 -4.14 21.59 5.57
C ARG A 44 -3.22 22.73 5.98
N TYR A 45 -1.91 22.51 5.92
CA TYR A 45 -0.92 23.55 6.22
C TYR A 45 -0.88 24.63 5.12
N GLU A 46 -1.02 24.24 3.85
CA GLU A 46 -1.04 25.16 2.71
C GLU A 46 -2.32 26.01 2.62
N ILE A 47 -3.42 25.56 3.24
CA ILE A 47 -4.73 26.22 3.19
C ILE A 47 -5.26 26.47 4.62
N PRO A 48 -4.70 27.46 5.34
CA PRO A 48 -5.06 27.73 6.75
C PRO A 48 -6.51 28.22 6.93
N ASP A 49 -7.06 28.90 5.93
CA ASP A 49 -8.44 29.42 5.93
C ASP A 49 -9.33 28.62 4.96
N ALA A 50 -9.29 27.29 5.07
CA ALA A 50 -10.10 26.40 4.24
C ALA A 50 -11.60 26.66 4.44
N SER A 51 -12.37 26.63 3.36
CA SER A 51 -13.84 26.70 3.44
C SER A 51 -14.41 25.51 4.21
N GLU A 52 -15.65 25.63 4.69
CA GLU A 52 -16.36 24.53 5.36
C GLU A 52 -16.41 23.27 4.47
N ASP A 53 -16.72 23.45 3.18
CA ASP A 53 -16.73 22.36 2.20
C ASP A 53 -15.35 21.70 2.07
N CYS A 54 -14.29 22.51 1.96
CA CYS A 54 -12.93 22.00 1.87
C CYS A 54 -12.56 21.18 3.12
N THR A 55 -12.85 21.74 4.31
CA THR A 55 -12.65 21.08 5.60
C THR A 55 -13.40 19.75 5.66
N PHE A 56 -14.67 19.74 5.24
CA PHE A 56 -15.50 18.54 5.18
C PHE A 56 -14.88 17.46 4.29
N TYR A 57 -14.38 17.81 3.11
CA TYR A 57 -13.75 16.85 2.20
C TYR A 57 -12.44 16.30 2.77
N LEU A 58 -11.58 17.17 3.34
CA LEU A 58 -10.33 16.75 3.96
C LEU A 58 -10.57 15.77 5.12
N GLU A 59 -11.55 16.04 5.97
CA GLU A 59 -11.93 15.14 7.07
C GLU A 59 -12.56 13.84 6.56
N SER A 60 -13.42 13.91 5.55
CA SER A 60 -14.06 12.72 4.96
C SER A 60 -13.04 11.76 4.35
N ILE A 61 -12.02 12.29 3.64
CA ILE A 61 -10.93 11.48 3.09
C ILE A 61 -10.07 10.91 4.22
N SER A 62 -9.70 11.73 5.21
CA SER A 62 -8.91 11.28 6.38
C SER A 62 -9.60 10.13 7.14
N LEU A 63 -10.90 10.27 7.40
CA LEU A 63 -11.72 9.26 8.07
C LEU A 63 -11.78 7.96 7.25
N SER A 64 -11.99 8.06 5.94
CA SER A 64 -12.06 6.89 5.06
C SER A 64 -10.73 6.15 5.02
N THR A 65 -9.61 6.86 4.90
CA THR A 65 -8.25 6.30 4.95
C THR A 65 -7.98 5.55 6.26
N LYS A 66 -8.38 6.13 7.39
CA LYS A 66 -8.26 5.48 8.72
C LYS A 66 -9.12 4.22 8.82
N LYS A 67 -10.35 4.23 8.29
CA LYS A 67 -11.25 3.07 8.27
C LYS A 67 -10.67 1.93 7.41
N ILE A 68 -10.15 2.23 6.23
CA ILE A 68 -9.51 1.20 5.37
C ILE A 68 -8.31 0.59 6.10
N ASN A 69 -7.46 1.41 6.74
CA ASN A 69 -6.34 0.91 7.52
C ASN A 69 -6.77 0.01 8.70
N ALA A 70 -7.89 0.34 9.36
CA ALA A 70 -8.45 -0.50 10.42
C ALA A 70 -8.94 -1.86 9.88
N LEU A 71 -9.68 -1.86 8.77
CA LEU A 71 -10.14 -3.10 8.11
C LEU A 71 -8.97 -4.01 7.73
N LEU A 72 -7.87 -3.45 7.22
CA LEU A 72 -6.66 -4.23 6.89
C LEU A 72 -5.98 -4.85 8.12
N LYS A 73 -6.14 -4.25 9.31
CA LYS A 73 -5.60 -4.80 10.57
C LYS A 73 -6.50 -5.88 11.14
N GLU A 74 -7.81 -5.75 11.00
CA GLU A 74 -8.80 -6.75 11.44
C GLU A 74 -8.74 -8.04 10.60
N THR A 75 -8.13 -8.00 9.41
CA THR A 75 -7.90 -9.18 8.56
C THR A 75 -6.63 -9.97 8.90
N GLU A 76 -5.94 -9.68 10.02
CA GLU A 76 -4.84 -10.50 10.58
C GLU A 76 -5.36 -11.56 11.56
#